data_AF-A0A8T1AB66-F1
#
_entry.id   AF-A0A8T1AB66-F1
#
_cell.length_a   1.000
_cell.length_b   1.000
_cell.length_c   1.000
_cell.angle_alpha   90.00
_cell.angle_beta   90.00
_cell.angle_gamma   90.00
#
_symmetry.space_group_name_H-M   'P 1'
#
loop_
_entity.id
_entity.type
_entity.pdbx_description
1 polymer ?
#
loop_
_entity_poly.entity_id
_entity_poly.type
_entity_poly.pdbx_seq_one_letter_code
_entity_poly.pdbx_strand_id
1 'polypeptide(L)'
;MRSIGVAVLLWSALGAVSLADNLDKHGVFTPKKIALGSVPSMDGQSYSGGFTLSAGEPLATLDYDYEVAGLPYFVASSVSNGPVEIEVKYAEQFPALSLNYSDGPSQFTTSIANSRRVETHRFTGDEIGATVTSMLSQPGQRWQSLRLLTGDSITFQTVGLQASVEVIDDLTNLPGKFSSSNAKYDEIWTLGVRAVTAACLDAGSQVPSWSSSEENGTFVPGTRPGISYRTWNLTDYVLNFESQIIRGGAGYTIAYDLTGNRDGVQIHLASEYPNDTTFSNINTTLFPANTVTLAYGYDFANATSMTSYILGQYDVLFNVKENVWYPVEIRVNSTAGNIVFSIDGQQVFDIILTEMGFTDEQLSFYGYASRGEGAIGFGGWQDQASYVRNVTATSLSDSSEVLYSNPMTDESVVVPEFGGQSNAYGVCLDGAKRDRYIWLGDFYHTTRIMGVANSKPEQIAGTWEFLFEYQADYGQFPGFAPISYQSP
;
A
#
# COMPACT_ATOMS: atom_id res chain seq x y z
N MET A 1 18.82 -33.87 -8.83
CA MET A 1 17.50 -33.51 -8.26
C MET A 1 17.39 -32.01 -8.40
N ARG A 2 16.66 -31.55 -9.41
CA ARG A 2 16.49 -30.13 -9.72
C ARG A 2 15.38 -29.61 -8.81
N SER A 3 15.71 -28.63 -7.98
CA SER A 3 14.75 -27.85 -7.21
C SER A 3 13.81 -27.18 -8.21
N ILE A 4 12.55 -27.58 -8.21
CA ILE A 4 11.49 -26.90 -8.94
C ILE A 4 11.18 -25.66 -8.10
N GLY A 5 11.50 -24.48 -8.62
CA GLY A 5 11.08 -23.22 -8.06
C GLY A 5 9.57 -23.18 -8.04
N VAL A 6 8.98 -23.38 -6.86
CA VAL A 6 7.59 -23.06 -6.60
C VAL A 6 7.51 -21.54 -6.69
N ALA A 7 6.99 -21.05 -7.82
CA ALA A 7 6.52 -19.67 -7.90
C ALA A 7 5.56 -19.46 -6.73
N VAL A 8 5.93 -18.52 -5.88
CA VAL A 8 5.32 -18.22 -4.59
C VAL A 8 3.87 -17.80 -4.80
N LEU A 9 2.95 -18.76 -4.71
CA LEU A 9 1.54 -18.53 -4.38
C LEU A 9 1.43 -18.54 -2.85
N LEU A 10 2.02 -17.55 -2.19
CA LEU A 10 1.79 -17.29 -0.77
C LEU A 10 0.76 -16.17 -0.65
N TRP A 11 -0.50 -16.56 -0.82
CA TRP A 11 -1.64 -15.81 -0.31
C TRP A 11 -2.28 -16.66 0.78
N SER A 12 -2.52 -16.04 1.95
CA SER A 12 -3.24 -16.72 3.02
C SER A 12 -4.62 -17.17 2.54
N ALA A 13 -5.12 -18.23 3.15
CA ALA A 13 -6.46 -18.74 2.85
C ALA A 13 -7.53 -17.64 3.02
N LEU A 14 -7.35 -16.69 3.94
CA LEU A 14 -8.27 -15.55 4.11
C LEU A 14 -8.19 -14.53 2.96
N GLY A 15 -6.99 -14.21 2.45
CA GLY A 15 -6.85 -13.36 1.26
C GLY A 15 -7.52 -13.98 0.03
N ALA A 16 -7.34 -15.29 -0.19
CA ALA A 16 -7.99 -16.01 -1.28
C ALA A 16 -9.52 -16.07 -1.15
N VAL A 17 -10.05 -16.22 0.07
CA VAL A 17 -11.51 -16.23 0.35
C VAL A 17 -12.11 -14.85 0.13
N SER A 18 -11.49 -13.77 0.64
CA SER A 18 -11.94 -12.39 0.43
C SER A 18 -12.03 -12.03 -1.06
N LEU A 19 -11.13 -12.57 -1.88
CA LEU A 19 -11.11 -12.30 -3.32
C LEU A 19 -12.16 -13.06 -4.11
N ALA A 20 -12.40 -14.32 -3.77
CA ALA A 20 -13.51 -15.08 -4.35
C ALA A 20 -14.86 -14.44 -3.97
N ASP A 21 -15.03 -14.06 -2.70
CA ASP A 21 -16.24 -13.40 -2.21
C ASP A 21 -16.46 -12.04 -2.89
N ASN A 22 -15.40 -11.23 -3.05
CA ASN A 22 -15.50 -9.94 -3.75
C ASN A 22 -15.85 -10.11 -5.23
N LEU A 23 -15.26 -11.09 -5.91
CA LEU A 23 -15.58 -11.38 -7.31
C LEU A 23 -17.05 -11.76 -7.46
N ASP A 24 -17.58 -12.60 -6.58
CA ASP A 24 -18.97 -13.05 -6.61
C ASP A 24 -19.95 -11.95 -6.21
N LYS A 25 -19.57 -11.07 -5.27
CA LYS A 25 -20.45 -10.04 -4.70
C LYS A 25 -20.41 -8.70 -5.45
N HIS A 26 -19.25 -8.27 -5.89
CA HIS A 26 -19.02 -6.95 -6.49
C HIS A 26 -18.67 -7.01 -7.97
N GLY A 27 -18.21 -8.16 -8.48
CA GLY A 27 -17.86 -8.34 -9.89
C GLY A 27 -16.50 -7.75 -10.25
N VAL A 28 -16.37 -7.30 -11.50
CA VAL A 28 -15.11 -6.77 -12.03
C VAL A 28 -15.33 -5.45 -12.75
N PHE A 29 -14.35 -4.57 -12.68
CA PHE A 29 -14.23 -3.43 -13.57
C PHE A 29 -13.34 -3.78 -14.76
N THR A 30 -13.83 -3.52 -15.97
CA THR A 30 -13.06 -3.64 -17.21
C THR A 30 -12.87 -2.27 -17.84
N PRO A 31 -11.73 -2.00 -18.49
CA PRO A 31 -11.54 -0.78 -19.27
C PRO A 31 -12.67 -0.59 -20.29
N LYS A 32 -13.02 0.66 -20.56
CA LYS A 32 -14.00 1.03 -21.59
C LYS A 32 -13.31 1.51 -22.86
N LYS A 33 -12.10 2.07 -22.76
CA LYS A 33 -11.27 2.46 -23.91
C LYS A 33 -9.83 2.04 -23.75
N ILE A 34 -9.14 1.91 -24.88
CA ILE A 34 -7.71 1.62 -24.97
C ILE A 34 -7.03 2.47 -26.04
N ALA A 35 -5.84 2.97 -25.72
CA ALA A 35 -4.91 3.58 -26.69
C ALA A 35 -3.57 2.83 -26.63
N LEU A 36 -3.10 2.33 -27.77
CA LEU A 36 -1.77 1.71 -27.91
C LEU A 36 -0.78 2.74 -28.47
N GLY A 37 0.46 2.71 -28.01
CA GLY A 37 1.49 3.63 -28.47
C GLY A 37 2.76 3.57 -27.61
N SER A 38 3.51 4.67 -27.57
CA SER A 38 4.76 4.80 -26.80
C SER A 38 4.64 5.67 -25.55
N VAL A 39 3.58 6.50 -25.48
CA VAL A 39 3.27 7.44 -24.39
C VAL A 39 1.78 7.36 -24.04
N PRO A 40 1.37 7.72 -22.82
CA PRO A 40 -0.04 7.76 -22.45
C PRO A 40 -0.87 8.63 -23.40
N SER A 41 -2.08 8.18 -23.76
CA SER A 41 -3.00 8.93 -24.63
C SER A 41 -4.47 8.79 -24.19
N MET A 42 -5.21 9.91 -24.24
CA MET A 42 -6.67 9.91 -24.05
C MET A 42 -7.43 9.55 -25.34
N ASP A 43 -6.76 9.58 -26.49
CA ASP A 43 -7.34 9.29 -27.80
C ASP A 43 -7.43 7.78 -28.03
N GLY A 44 -8.22 7.11 -27.18
CA GLY A 44 -8.44 5.67 -27.21
C GLY A 44 -9.66 5.25 -28.02
N GLN A 45 -9.59 4.06 -28.60
CA GLN A 45 -10.74 3.37 -29.19
C GLN A 45 -11.48 2.55 -28.13
N SER A 46 -12.71 2.11 -28.42
CA SER A 46 -13.45 1.23 -27.53
C SER A 46 -12.66 -0.04 -27.22
N TYR A 47 -12.57 -0.37 -25.93
CA TYR A 47 -11.96 -1.62 -25.49
C TYR A 47 -12.92 -2.78 -25.76
N SER A 48 -12.46 -3.78 -26.52
CA SER A 48 -13.26 -4.96 -26.90
C SER A 48 -12.69 -6.27 -26.34
N GLY A 49 -11.78 -6.17 -25.37
CA GLY A 49 -11.03 -7.30 -24.84
C GLY A 49 -9.73 -7.55 -25.63
N GLY A 50 -8.70 -7.94 -24.90
CA GLY A 50 -7.38 -8.30 -25.41
C GLY A 50 -6.59 -7.19 -26.12
N PHE A 51 -5.26 -7.25 -26.01
CA PHE A 51 -4.34 -6.36 -26.73
C PHE A 51 -2.91 -6.92 -26.64
N THR A 52 -2.02 -6.43 -27.50
CA THR A 52 -0.60 -6.83 -27.50
C THR A 52 0.28 -5.63 -27.22
N LEU A 53 1.28 -5.84 -26.37
CA LEU A 53 2.40 -4.91 -26.20
C LEU A 53 3.62 -5.50 -26.91
N SER A 54 4.35 -4.66 -27.63
CA SER A 54 5.58 -5.04 -28.36
C SER A 54 6.51 -3.84 -28.47
N ALA A 55 7.71 -4.01 -29.03
CA ALA A 55 8.62 -2.89 -29.26
C ALA A 55 8.02 -1.74 -30.12
N GLY A 56 7.07 -2.03 -31.02
CA GLY A 56 6.41 -1.01 -31.86
C GLY A 56 5.30 -0.25 -31.12
N GLU A 57 4.60 -0.93 -30.22
CA GLU A 57 3.54 -0.37 -29.37
C GLU A 57 3.79 -0.83 -27.92
N PRO A 58 4.77 -0.22 -27.23
CA PRO A 58 5.23 -0.71 -25.94
C PRO A 58 4.30 -0.31 -24.79
N LEU A 59 3.28 0.52 -25.02
CA LEU A 59 2.39 1.01 -23.97
C LEU A 59 0.92 0.91 -24.38
N ALA A 60 0.09 0.43 -23.45
CA ALA A 60 -1.36 0.56 -23.47
C ALA A 60 -1.79 1.59 -22.42
N THR A 61 -2.69 2.50 -22.79
CA THR A 61 -3.45 3.35 -21.87
C THR A 61 -4.88 2.86 -21.82
N LEU A 62 -5.40 2.63 -20.62
CA LEU A 62 -6.74 2.14 -20.36
C LEU A 62 -7.55 3.22 -19.65
N ASP A 63 -8.74 3.52 -20.19
CA ASP A 63 -9.73 4.43 -19.60
C ASP A 63 -10.91 3.61 -19.09
N TYR A 64 -11.16 3.67 -17.78
CA TYR A 64 -12.33 3.03 -17.16
C TYR A 64 -13.60 3.88 -17.25
N ASP A 65 -13.53 5.05 -17.89
CA ASP A 65 -14.58 6.06 -18.10
C ASP A 65 -14.98 6.83 -16.83
N TYR A 66 -14.97 6.17 -15.67
CA TYR A 66 -15.22 6.75 -14.36
C TYR A 66 -14.30 6.14 -13.29
N GLU A 67 -14.42 6.64 -12.06
CA GLU A 67 -13.63 6.20 -10.91
C GLU A 67 -13.97 4.76 -10.50
N VAL A 68 -12.98 3.89 -10.44
CA VAL A 68 -13.10 2.47 -10.05
C VAL A 68 -12.05 2.11 -9.00
N ALA A 69 -12.26 1.05 -8.23
CA ALA A 69 -11.31 0.57 -7.23
C ALA A 69 -11.37 -0.95 -7.11
N GLY A 70 -10.25 -1.57 -6.73
CA GLY A 70 -10.18 -3.03 -6.63
C GLY A 70 -8.79 -3.61 -6.72
N LEU A 71 -8.70 -4.93 -6.73
CA LEU A 71 -7.45 -5.63 -6.95
C LEU A 71 -7.19 -5.82 -8.45
N PRO A 72 -6.11 -5.25 -9.01
CA PRO A 72 -5.79 -5.46 -10.42
C PRO A 72 -5.53 -6.94 -10.73
N TYR A 73 -5.99 -7.35 -11.91
CA TYR A 73 -5.74 -8.68 -12.45
C TYR A 73 -5.42 -8.64 -13.95
N PHE A 74 -4.66 -9.64 -14.40
CA PHE A 74 -4.15 -9.77 -15.75
C PHE A 74 -4.24 -11.23 -16.18
N VAL A 75 -4.67 -11.46 -17.42
CA VAL A 75 -4.62 -12.79 -18.05
C VAL A 75 -3.88 -12.65 -19.36
N ALA A 76 -2.70 -13.27 -19.45
CA ALA A 76 -1.91 -13.31 -20.68
C ALA A 76 -2.31 -14.52 -21.53
N SER A 77 -2.49 -14.32 -22.83
CA SER A 77 -2.73 -15.40 -23.80
C SER A 77 -1.47 -15.82 -24.56
N SER A 78 -0.46 -14.95 -24.61
CA SER A 78 0.84 -15.28 -25.19
C SER A 78 1.96 -14.44 -24.58
N VAL A 79 3.14 -15.04 -24.45
CA VAL A 79 4.40 -14.38 -24.08
C VAL A 79 5.45 -14.83 -25.09
N SER A 80 6.08 -13.89 -25.79
CA SER A 80 7.10 -14.19 -26.80
C SER A 80 8.50 -13.93 -26.23
N ASN A 81 9.35 -14.95 -26.25
CA ASN A 81 10.73 -14.90 -25.75
C ASN A 81 10.85 -14.30 -24.34
N GLY A 82 9.96 -14.74 -23.43
CA GLY A 82 9.93 -14.26 -22.05
C GLY A 82 11.15 -14.66 -21.20
N PRO A 83 11.25 -14.19 -19.94
CA PRO A 83 10.23 -13.43 -19.23
C PRO A 83 9.99 -12.02 -19.80
N VAL A 84 8.75 -11.56 -19.73
CA VAL A 84 8.35 -10.20 -20.09
C VAL A 84 8.01 -9.43 -18.82
N GLU A 85 8.60 -8.26 -18.63
CA GLU A 85 8.27 -7.38 -17.52
C GLU A 85 7.42 -6.20 -17.96
N ILE A 86 6.35 -5.94 -17.20
CA ILE A 86 5.38 -4.89 -17.45
C ILE A 86 5.32 -3.96 -16.24
N GLU A 87 5.63 -2.68 -16.45
CA GLU A 87 5.29 -1.62 -15.49
C GLU A 87 3.81 -1.30 -15.63
N VAL A 88 3.11 -1.24 -14.51
CA VAL A 88 1.70 -0.84 -14.45
C VAL A 88 1.57 0.41 -13.59
N LYS A 89 0.92 1.45 -14.10
CA LYS A 89 0.63 2.69 -13.36
C LYS A 89 -0.86 2.93 -13.26
N TYR A 90 -1.30 3.54 -12.15
CA TYR A 90 -2.70 3.81 -11.85
C TYR A 90 -2.90 5.28 -11.46
N ALA A 91 -3.95 5.93 -11.94
CA ALA A 91 -4.20 7.33 -11.66
C ALA A 91 -5.68 7.73 -11.69
N GLU A 92 -6.07 8.68 -10.83
CA GLU A 92 -7.32 9.45 -10.97
C GLU A 92 -7.25 10.41 -12.18
N GLN A 93 -6.12 11.13 -12.29
CA GLN A 93 -5.92 12.16 -13.32
C GLN A 93 -4.97 11.66 -14.41
N PHE A 94 -5.38 11.76 -15.66
CA PHE A 94 -4.61 11.31 -16.82
C PHE A 94 -3.14 11.77 -16.84
N PRO A 95 -2.79 13.06 -16.56
CA PRO A 95 -1.40 13.51 -16.60
C PRO A 95 -0.47 12.78 -15.64
N ALA A 96 -1.01 12.23 -14.55
CA ALA A 96 -0.22 11.54 -13.55
C ALA A 96 0.42 10.25 -14.09
N LEU A 97 -0.16 9.60 -15.12
CA LEU A 97 0.45 8.42 -15.76
C LEU A 97 1.85 8.66 -16.33
N SER A 98 2.24 9.92 -16.53
CA SER A 98 3.57 10.30 -17.02
C SER A 98 4.58 10.58 -15.89
N LEU A 99 4.17 10.55 -14.63
CA LEU A 99 5.04 10.71 -13.46
C LEU A 99 5.67 9.37 -13.06
N ASN A 100 6.77 9.42 -12.31
CA ASN A 100 7.49 8.22 -11.88
C ASN A 100 6.62 7.30 -11.02
N TYR A 101 5.89 7.87 -10.07
CA TYR A 101 5.01 7.15 -9.14
C TYR A 101 3.53 7.38 -9.44
N SER A 102 3.20 7.65 -10.70
CA SER A 102 1.85 8.01 -11.10
C SER A 102 1.25 9.14 -10.23
N ASP A 103 0.08 8.95 -9.62
CA ASP A 103 -0.49 9.88 -8.63
C ASP A 103 -0.24 9.49 -7.16
N GLY A 104 0.75 8.63 -6.91
CA GLY A 104 1.33 8.35 -5.60
C GLY A 104 2.66 9.08 -5.34
N PRO A 105 3.30 8.85 -4.17
CA PRO A 105 2.78 8.08 -3.05
C PRO A 105 1.50 8.71 -2.45
N SER A 106 0.50 7.90 -2.09
CA SER A 106 -0.69 8.39 -1.37
C SER A 106 -0.28 8.97 -0.01
N GLN A 107 -1.06 9.89 0.56
CA GLN A 107 -0.64 10.78 1.65
C GLN A 107 -0.84 10.24 3.07
N PHE A 108 -1.75 9.29 3.31
CA PHE A 108 -1.96 8.82 4.67
C PHE A 108 -1.98 7.29 4.74
N THR A 109 -3.08 6.65 5.16
CA THR A 109 -3.11 5.21 5.44
C THR A 109 -3.26 4.47 4.14
N THR A 110 -2.32 3.58 3.92
CA THR A 110 -2.19 2.79 2.71
C THR A 110 -1.84 1.35 3.06
N SER A 111 -1.92 0.98 4.32
CA SER A 111 -1.54 -0.35 4.77
C SER A 111 -2.30 -1.44 3.99
N ILE A 112 -3.55 -1.20 3.57
CA ILE A 112 -4.36 -2.13 2.72
C ILE A 112 -4.41 -1.80 1.22
N ALA A 113 -3.55 -0.90 0.73
CA ALA A 113 -3.59 -0.41 -0.64
C ALA A 113 -2.18 -0.18 -1.21
N ASN A 114 -2.04 -0.14 -2.53
CA ASN A 114 -0.78 0.25 -3.14
C ASN A 114 -0.58 1.76 -2.98
N SER A 115 0.31 2.15 -2.07
CA SER A 115 0.61 3.55 -1.80
C SER A 115 1.31 4.24 -2.98
N ARG A 116 2.13 3.51 -3.75
CA ARG A 116 3.03 4.09 -4.77
C ARG A 116 2.40 4.15 -6.16
N ARG A 117 1.26 3.50 -6.37
CA ARG A 117 0.42 3.62 -7.60
C ARG A 117 1.16 3.23 -8.88
N VAL A 118 2.22 2.45 -8.71
CA VAL A 118 3.01 1.80 -9.75
C VAL A 118 3.47 0.46 -9.20
N GLU A 119 3.53 -0.54 -10.07
CA GLU A 119 4.05 -1.87 -9.76
C GLU A 119 4.59 -2.55 -11.01
N THR A 120 5.33 -3.62 -10.83
CA THR A 120 5.95 -4.38 -11.91
C THR A 120 5.53 -5.84 -11.85
N HIS A 121 5.04 -6.35 -12.97
CA HIS A 121 4.70 -7.75 -13.15
C HIS A 121 5.66 -8.41 -14.13
N ARG A 122 6.07 -9.64 -13.81
CA ARG A 122 6.85 -10.49 -14.72
C ARG A 122 5.95 -11.64 -15.18
N PHE A 123 5.86 -11.83 -16.48
CA PHE A 123 5.08 -12.89 -17.11
C PHE A 123 6.00 -13.88 -17.83
N THR A 124 5.75 -15.16 -17.62
CA THR A 124 6.45 -16.29 -18.22
C THR A 124 5.50 -17.16 -19.04
N GLY A 125 6.05 -18.09 -19.82
CA GLY A 125 5.23 -19.03 -20.60
C GLY A 125 4.34 -19.93 -19.74
N ASP A 126 4.73 -20.20 -18.49
CA ASP A 126 3.98 -21.04 -17.55
C ASP A 126 2.74 -20.35 -16.98
N GLU A 127 2.65 -19.02 -17.09
CA GLU A 127 1.53 -18.20 -16.60
C GLU A 127 0.48 -17.89 -17.70
N ILE A 128 0.67 -18.41 -18.91
CA ILE A 128 -0.29 -18.24 -20.00
C ILE A 128 -1.64 -18.87 -19.61
N GLY A 129 -2.71 -18.08 -19.68
CA GLY A 129 -4.06 -18.46 -19.31
C GLY A 129 -4.36 -18.42 -17.81
N ALA A 130 -3.34 -18.18 -16.97
CA ALA A 130 -3.54 -17.97 -15.54
C ALA A 130 -3.99 -16.53 -15.24
N THR A 131 -4.78 -16.36 -14.19
CA THR A 131 -5.08 -15.05 -13.62
C THR A 131 -3.94 -14.65 -12.69
N VAL A 132 -3.20 -13.62 -13.08
CA VAL A 132 -2.17 -12.98 -12.25
C VAL A 132 -2.79 -11.76 -11.59
N THR A 133 -2.66 -11.63 -10.27
CA THR A 133 -3.17 -10.49 -9.49
C THR A 133 -2.01 -9.68 -8.91
N SER A 134 -2.26 -8.39 -8.67
CA SER A 134 -1.38 -7.57 -7.86
C SER A 134 -1.35 -8.04 -6.41
N MET A 135 -0.26 -7.73 -5.68
CA MET A 135 -0.18 -8.01 -4.24
C MET A 135 -1.08 -7.08 -3.43
N LEU A 136 -1.33 -5.88 -3.92
CA LEU A 136 -2.03 -4.81 -3.21
C LEU A 136 -3.17 -4.27 -4.05
N SER A 137 -4.30 -3.98 -3.40
CA SER A 137 -5.44 -3.34 -4.04
C SER A 137 -5.11 -1.91 -4.47
N GLN A 138 -5.73 -1.48 -5.55
CA GLN A 138 -5.72 -0.09 -5.97
C GLN A 138 -6.95 0.62 -5.38
N PRO A 139 -6.75 1.74 -4.65
CA PRO A 139 -7.84 2.63 -4.33
C PRO A 139 -8.31 3.32 -5.63
N GLY A 140 -9.26 4.25 -5.52
CA GLY A 140 -9.84 4.99 -6.65
C GLY A 140 -8.83 5.30 -7.75
N GLN A 141 -9.13 4.84 -8.97
CA GLN A 141 -8.45 5.22 -10.19
C GLN A 141 -9.44 5.29 -11.36
N ARG A 142 -9.11 6.07 -12.39
CA ARG A 142 -9.79 6.02 -13.70
C ARG A 142 -8.86 5.52 -14.81
N TRP A 143 -7.58 5.82 -14.69
CA TRP A 143 -6.58 5.62 -15.74
C TRP A 143 -5.56 4.59 -15.31
N GLN A 144 -5.29 3.63 -16.19
CA GLN A 144 -4.23 2.65 -16.01
C GLN A 144 -3.31 2.66 -17.24
N SER A 145 -2.00 2.53 -17.06
CA SER A 145 -1.09 2.23 -18.17
C SER A 145 -0.33 0.94 -17.91
N LEU A 146 -0.07 0.20 -19.00
CA LEU A 146 0.79 -0.99 -18.99
C LEU A 146 1.91 -0.74 -19.99
N ARG A 147 3.17 -0.78 -19.53
CA ARG A 147 4.35 -0.53 -20.35
C ARG A 147 5.26 -1.76 -20.36
N LEU A 148 5.59 -2.23 -21.55
CA LEU A 148 6.63 -3.23 -21.79
C LEU A 148 8.00 -2.66 -21.40
N LEU A 149 8.65 -3.27 -20.41
CA LEU A 149 10.00 -2.93 -19.96
C LEU A 149 11.04 -3.83 -20.62
N THR A 150 10.79 -5.14 -20.61
CA THR A 150 11.70 -6.17 -21.13
C THR A 150 10.95 -7.28 -21.85
N GLY A 151 11.68 -8.03 -22.68
CA GLY A 151 11.12 -9.07 -23.54
C GLY A 151 10.55 -8.51 -24.86
N ASP A 152 10.12 -9.41 -25.76
CA ASP A 152 9.78 -9.02 -27.12
C ASP A 152 8.32 -8.56 -27.25
N SER A 153 7.39 -9.37 -26.76
CA SER A 153 5.96 -9.03 -26.76
C SER A 153 5.13 -9.91 -25.81
N ILE A 154 4.02 -9.35 -25.34
CA ILE A 154 2.99 -10.05 -24.57
C ILE A 154 1.61 -9.71 -25.13
N THR A 155 0.73 -10.71 -25.22
CA THR A 155 -0.68 -10.51 -25.55
C THR A 155 -1.54 -10.77 -24.32
N PHE A 156 -2.19 -9.73 -23.82
CA PHE A 156 -3.23 -9.87 -22.80
C PHE A 156 -4.53 -10.34 -23.45
N GLN A 157 -5.20 -11.30 -22.82
CA GLN A 157 -6.59 -11.65 -23.11
C GLN A 157 -7.55 -10.67 -22.42
N THR A 158 -7.28 -10.37 -21.15
CA THR A 158 -8.07 -9.43 -20.36
C THR A 158 -7.21 -8.80 -19.28
N VAL A 159 -7.59 -7.59 -18.90
CA VAL A 159 -7.04 -6.83 -17.78
C VAL A 159 -8.21 -6.12 -17.10
N GLY A 160 -8.14 -5.93 -15.79
CA GLY A 160 -9.19 -5.24 -15.06
C GLY A 160 -8.90 -5.17 -13.57
N LEU A 161 -9.94 -4.86 -12.80
CA LEU A 161 -9.91 -4.90 -11.35
C LEU A 161 -11.00 -5.82 -10.82
N GLN A 162 -10.66 -6.70 -9.89
CA GLN A 162 -11.63 -7.36 -9.01
C GLN A 162 -12.16 -6.29 -8.06
N ALA A 163 -13.46 -6.01 -8.13
CA ALA A 163 -14.00 -4.80 -7.55
C ALA A 163 -13.96 -4.83 -6.01
N SER A 164 -13.47 -3.75 -5.39
CA SER A 164 -13.56 -3.52 -3.94
C SER A 164 -14.59 -2.44 -3.58
N VAL A 165 -15.33 -1.98 -4.58
CA VAL A 165 -16.47 -1.07 -4.51
C VAL A 165 -17.54 -1.58 -5.47
N GLU A 166 -18.78 -1.14 -5.31
CA GLU A 166 -19.88 -1.62 -6.15
C GLU A 166 -19.71 -1.24 -7.64
N VAL A 167 -19.90 -2.21 -8.53
CA VAL A 167 -19.87 -1.99 -9.98
C VAL A 167 -21.23 -1.46 -10.46
N ILE A 168 -21.30 -0.16 -10.73
CA ILE A 168 -22.52 0.49 -11.20
C ILE A 168 -22.29 1.09 -12.59
N ASP A 169 -22.41 0.31 -13.66
CA ASP A 169 -22.21 0.84 -15.02
C ASP A 169 -23.30 1.87 -15.40
N ASP A 170 -24.55 1.63 -15.00
CA ASP A 170 -25.70 2.50 -15.29
C ASP A 170 -26.33 3.04 -14.00
N LEU A 171 -26.10 4.33 -13.73
CA LEU A 171 -26.65 5.02 -12.55
C LEU A 171 -28.17 5.12 -12.57
N THR A 172 -28.85 4.89 -13.70
CA THR A 172 -30.32 4.94 -13.74
C THR A 172 -30.98 3.77 -13.02
N ASN A 173 -30.20 2.73 -12.69
CA ASN A 173 -30.62 1.60 -11.87
C ASN A 173 -30.63 1.91 -10.37
N LEU A 174 -30.04 3.03 -9.95
CA LEU A 174 -30.07 3.46 -8.56
C LEU A 174 -31.49 3.84 -8.12
N PRO A 175 -31.85 3.61 -6.84
CA PRO A 175 -33.17 3.93 -6.32
C PRO A 175 -33.44 5.44 -6.34
N GLY A 176 -32.40 6.25 -6.17
CA GLY A 176 -32.43 7.70 -6.21
C GLY A 176 -32.25 8.31 -7.58
N LYS A 177 -33.12 9.25 -7.96
CA LYS A 177 -33.05 9.93 -9.27
C LYS A 177 -33.23 11.43 -9.10
N PHE A 178 -32.51 12.18 -9.90
CA PHE A 178 -32.64 13.63 -10.03
C PHE A 178 -32.68 13.99 -11.51
N SER A 179 -33.54 14.95 -11.86
CA SER A 179 -33.51 15.60 -13.16
C SER A 179 -34.02 17.03 -13.01
N SER A 180 -33.46 17.90 -13.84
CA SER A 180 -33.73 19.33 -13.86
C SER A 180 -33.93 19.81 -15.29
N SER A 181 -34.52 21.00 -15.45
CA SER A 181 -34.55 21.68 -16.75
C SER A 181 -33.17 22.18 -17.19
N ASN A 182 -32.16 22.14 -16.31
CA ASN A 182 -30.78 22.47 -16.63
C ASN A 182 -29.92 21.20 -16.65
N ALA A 183 -29.52 20.76 -17.85
CA ALA A 183 -28.71 19.57 -18.06
C ALA A 183 -27.37 19.58 -17.28
N LYS A 184 -26.81 20.75 -16.96
CA LYS A 184 -25.59 20.83 -16.14
C LYS A 184 -25.83 20.37 -14.70
N TYR A 185 -27.02 20.59 -14.15
CA TYR A 185 -27.37 20.12 -12.81
C TYR A 185 -27.54 18.61 -12.78
N ASP A 186 -28.05 18.01 -13.86
CA ASP A 186 -28.15 16.56 -14.00
C ASP A 186 -26.75 15.92 -14.08
N GLU A 187 -25.82 16.58 -14.78
CA GLU A 187 -24.41 16.17 -14.82
C GLU A 187 -23.73 16.29 -13.45
N ILE A 188 -23.90 17.41 -12.74
CA ILE A 188 -23.35 17.61 -11.39
C ILE A 188 -23.90 16.55 -10.42
N TRP A 189 -25.18 16.24 -10.50
CA TRP A 189 -25.78 15.17 -9.72
C TRP A 189 -25.13 13.82 -10.01
N THR A 190 -25.04 13.46 -11.30
CA THR A 190 -24.41 12.22 -11.78
C THR A 190 -22.98 12.07 -11.25
N LEU A 191 -22.19 13.15 -11.31
CA LEU A 191 -20.82 13.17 -10.76
C LEU A 191 -20.79 12.97 -9.24
N GLY A 192 -21.68 13.63 -8.50
CA GLY A 192 -21.79 13.47 -7.05
C GLY A 192 -22.12 12.04 -6.64
N VAL A 193 -23.07 11.40 -7.34
CA VAL A 193 -23.43 9.99 -7.11
C VAL A 193 -22.25 9.06 -7.39
N ARG A 194 -21.52 9.27 -8.51
CA ARG A 194 -20.32 8.49 -8.85
C ARG A 194 -19.24 8.59 -7.78
N ALA A 195 -18.88 9.82 -7.39
CA ALA A 195 -17.82 10.08 -6.42
C ALA A 195 -18.12 9.40 -5.08
N VAL A 196 -19.34 9.54 -4.59
CA VAL A 196 -19.76 8.97 -3.31
C VAL A 196 -19.86 7.45 -3.36
N THR A 197 -20.31 6.87 -4.47
CA THR A 197 -20.31 5.41 -4.66
C THR A 197 -18.90 4.82 -4.61
N ALA A 198 -17.93 5.50 -5.21
CA ALA A 198 -16.53 5.04 -5.18
C ALA A 198 -15.84 5.27 -3.82
N ALA A 199 -16.34 6.21 -3.01
CA ALA A 199 -15.80 6.50 -1.68
C ALA A 199 -16.47 5.72 -0.55
N CYS A 200 -17.65 5.12 -0.77
CA CYS A 200 -18.36 4.34 0.23
C CYS A 200 -18.28 2.83 -0.05
N LEU A 201 -17.82 2.09 0.95
CA LEU A 201 -17.41 0.70 0.87
C LEU A 201 -18.39 -0.17 1.64
N ASP A 202 -18.62 -1.38 1.16
CA ASP A 202 -19.33 -2.41 1.94
C ASP A 202 -18.38 -3.03 2.98
N ALA A 203 -18.93 -3.51 4.10
CA ALA A 203 -18.15 -4.26 5.10
C ALA A 203 -17.44 -5.46 4.45
N GLY A 204 -16.17 -5.68 4.78
CA GLY A 204 -15.39 -6.81 4.26
C GLY A 204 -14.94 -6.67 2.80
N SER A 205 -15.19 -5.54 2.13
CA SER A 205 -14.90 -5.38 0.70
C SER A 205 -13.42 -5.10 0.41
N GLN A 206 -12.65 -4.66 1.40
CA GLN A 206 -11.24 -4.35 1.20
C GLN A 206 -10.35 -5.56 1.39
N VAL A 207 -9.40 -5.74 0.49
CA VAL A 207 -8.50 -6.89 0.53
C VAL A 207 -7.42 -6.64 1.59
N PRO A 208 -7.25 -7.55 2.57
CA PRO A 208 -6.12 -7.49 3.49
C PRO A 208 -4.79 -7.55 2.73
N SER A 209 -3.81 -6.80 3.18
CA SER A 209 -2.49 -6.71 2.52
C SER A 209 -1.41 -7.54 3.20
N TRP A 210 -1.63 -7.90 4.47
CA TRP A 210 -0.71 -8.68 5.29
C TRP A 210 -1.30 -10.04 5.54
N SER A 211 -0.44 -11.02 5.77
CA SER A 211 -0.86 -12.35 6.21
C SER A 211 0.15 -12.92 7.19
N SER A 212 -0.32 -13.72 8.13
CA SER A 212 0.53 -14.30 9.17
C SER A 212 0.39 -15.81 9.22
N SER A 213 1.48 -16.48 9.58
CA SER A 213 1.53 -17.93 9.76
C SER A 213 2.42 -18.30 10.92
N GLU A 214 2.14 -19.44 11.55
CA GLU A 214 3.00 -19.98 12.61
C GLU A 214 4.42 -20.29 12.13
N GLU A 215 4.59 -20.67 10.85
CA GLU A 215 5.89 -21.10 10.29
C GLU A 215 6.80 -19.90 9.95
N ASN A 216 6.27 -18.93 9.21
CA ASN A 216 7.08 -17.85 8.62
C ASN A 216 6.91 -16.50 9.32
N GLY A 217 6.05 -16.41 10.34
CA GLY A 217 5.64 -15.12 10.89
C GLY A 217 4.73 -14.38 9.90
N THR A 218 4.92 -13.07 9.77
CA THR A 218 4.03 -12.20 8.98
C THR A 218 4.67 -11.74 7.68
N PHE A 219 3.97 -11.95 6.58
CA PHE A 219 4.29 -11.40 5.26
C PHE A 219 3.94 -9.91 5.23
N VAL A 220 4.93 -9.09 4.83
CA VAL A 220 4.83 -7.64 4.74
C VAL A 220 5.12 -7.21 3.30
N PRO A 221 4.14 -6.65 2.57
CA PRO A 221 4.31 -6.20 1.20
C PRO A 221 5.03 -4.84 1.11
N GLY A 222 5.50 -4.53 -0.11
CA GLY A 222 6.14 -3.28 -0.49
C GLY A 222 5.21 -2.08 -0.60
N THR A 223 4.66 -1.62 0.53
CA THR A 223 3.85 -0.38 0.64
C THR A 223 4.36 0.50 1.76
N ARG A 224 3.67 1.61 2.05
CA ARG A 224 4.02 2.42 3.23
C ARG A 224 3.92 1.54 4.48
N PRO A 225 4.80 1.72 5.48
CA PRO A 225 4.78 0.89 6.67
C PRO A 225 3.43 0.87 7.38
N GLY A 226 2.99 -0.35 7.75
CA GLY A 226 1.95 -0.53 8.76
C GLY A 226 2.55 -0.23 10.12
N ILE A 227 1.88 0.60 10.91
CA ILE A 227 2.40 1.10 12.19
C ILE A 227 1.65 0.40 13.32
N SER A 228 2.35 -0.12 14.33
CA SER A 228 1.67 -0.73 15.48
C SER A 228 1.09 0.36 16.40
N TYR A 229 -0.24 0.39 16.52
CA TYR A 229 -0.91 1.30 17.46
C TYR A 229 -0.58 1.00 18.93
N ARG A 230 -0.14 -0.22 19.23
CA ARG A 230 0.23 -0.66 20.59
C ARG A 230 1.59 -0.15 21.06
N THR A 231 2.39 0.41 20.15
CA THR A 231 3.73 0.93 20.44
C THR A 231 3.80 2.46 20.45
N TRP A 232 2.66 3.14 20.56
CA TRP A 232 2.53 4.60 20.38
C TRP A 232 3.47 5.48 21.22
N ASN A 233 4.02 4.98 22.32
CA ASN A 233 4.84 5.73 23.27
C ASN A 233 6.16 5.04 23.66
N LEU A 234 6.75 4.21 22.80
CA LEU A 234 8.06 3.61 23.13
C LEU A 234 9.13 4.70 23.28
N THR A 235 9.94 4.58 24.33
CA THR A 235 11.07 5.45 24.67
C THR A 235 12.20 4.63 25.27
N ASP A 236 13.46 4.98 25.00
CA ASP A 236 14.64 4.31 25.58
C ASP A 236 14.54 2.77 25.51
N TYR A 237 14.55 2.21 24.30
CA TYR A 237 14.28 0.80 24.05
C TYR A 237 15.30 0.11 23.13
N VAL A 238 15.31 -1.22 23.20
CA VAL A 238 15.97 -2.10 22.22
C VAL A 238 14.91 -2.92 21.52
N LEU A 239 14.71 -2.69 20.23
CA LEU A 239 13.83 -3.47 19.37
C LEU A 239 14.61 -4.61 18.72
N ASN A 240 14.17 -5.84 18.93
CA ASN A 240 14.71 -7.05 18.32
C ASN A 240 13.63 -7.75 17.50
N PHE A 241 13.99 -8.24 16.31
CA PHE A 241 13.14 -9.08 15.47
C PHE A 241 13.99 -9.85 14.46
N GLU A 242 13.38 -10.79 13.74
CA GLU A 242 13.98 -11.40 12.56
C GLU A 242 13.27 -10.90 11.30
N SER A 243 14.03 -10.63 10.23
CA SER A 243 13.48 -10.29 8.92
C SER A 243 14.09 -11.15 7.82
N GLN A 244 13.27 -11.57 6.87
CA GLN A 244 13.68 -12.26 5.66
C GLN A 244 13.17 -11.48 4.44
N ILE A 245 14.09 -11.04 3.58
CA ILE A 245 13.71 -10.39 2.32
C ILE A 245 13.27 -11.47 1.33
N ILE A 246 12.06 -11.35 0.80
CA ILE A 246 11.54 -12.22 -0.26
C ILE A 246 11.85 -11.63 -1.64
N ARG A 247 11.78 -10.31 -1.77
CA ARG A 247 12.18 -9.61 -3.00
C ARG A 247 12.69 -8.21 -2.70
N GLY A 248 13.87 -7.88 -3.23
CA GLY A 248 14.43 -6.54 -3.30
C GLY A 248 14.91 -5.99 -1.96
N GLY A 249 14.02 -5.81 -0.98
CA GLY A 249 14.37 -5.22 0.31
C GLY A 249 13.28 -5.34 1.36
N ALA A 250 13.58 -4.84 2.56
CA ALA A 250 12.66 -4.73 3.68
C ALA A 250 12.80 -3.35 4.32
N GLY A 251 11.72 -2.75 4.78
CA GLY A 251 11.76 -1.47 5.49
C GLY A 251 11.14 -1.53 6.87
N TYR A 252 11.69 -0.70 7.75
CA TYR A 252 11.41 -0.62 9.17
C TYR A 252 11.18 0.85 9.53
N THR A 253 10.16 1.11 10.32
CA THR A 253 9.87 2.45 10.84
C THR A 253 10.02 2.44 12.34
N ILE A 254 10.62 3.49 12.88
CA ILE A 254 10.60 3.81 14.31
C ILE A 254 10.24 5.28 14.47
N ALA A 255 9.99 5.69 15.71
CA ALA A 255 9.71 7.08 16.06
C ALA A 255 8.46 7.63 15.36
N TYR A 256 7.48 6.79 15.02
CA TYR A 256 6.28 7.27 14.34
C TYR A 256 5.34 7.96 15.35
N ASP A 257 4.97 9.21 15.11
CA ASP A 257 4.02 9.95 15.95
C ASP A 257 2.59 9.66 15.49
N LEU A 258 1.97 8.65 16.11
CA LEU A 258 0.59 8.27 15.83
C LEU A 258 -0.42 9.39 16.14
N THR A 259 -0.16 10.24 17.13
CA THR A 259 -1.13 11.27 17.56
C THR A 259 -1.19 12.40 16.54
N GLY A 260 -0.03 12.82 16.05
CA GLY A 260 0.05 13.81 14.98
C GLY A 260 -0.27 13.25 13.60
N ASN A 261 -0.33 11.92 13.46
CA ASN A 261 -0.14 11.22 12.18
C ASN A 261 1.09 11.76 11.45
N ARG A 262 2.15 11.90 12.23
CA ARG A 262 3.36 12.64 11.94
C ARG A 262 4.48 11.63 11.73
N ASP A 263 5.23 11.90 10.67
CA ASP A 263 6.19 10.99 10.07
C ASP A 263 7.26 10.48 11.05
N GLY A 264 8.01 9.44 10.65
CA GLY A 264 9.01 8.79 11.49
C GLY A 264 10.36 8.60 10.80
N VAL A 265 11.25 7.89 11.46
CA VAL A 265 12.52 7.42 10.87
C VAL A 265 12.24 6.18 10.05
N GLN A 266 12.68 6.19 8.80
CA GLN A 266 12.57 5.08 7.87
C GLN A 266 13.94 4.45 7.65
N ILE A 267 14.02 3.14 7.83
CA ILE A 267 15.22 2.34 7.61
C ILE A 267 14.89 1.31 6.55
N HIS A 268 15.62 1.28 5.44
CA HIS A 268 15.43 0.32 4.36
C HIS A 268 16.68 -0.53 4.18
N LEU A 269 16.52 -1.85 4.26
CA LEU A 269 17.55 -2.84 4.00
C LEU A 269 17.39 -3.39 2.57
N ALA A 270 18.38 -3.14 1.72
CA ALA A 270 18.43 -3.67 0.36
C ALA A 270 19.17 -5.02 0.31
N SER A 271 18.64 -5.94 -0.49
CA SER A 271 19.27 -7.24 -0.76
C SER A 271 20.41 -7.13 -1.80
N GLU A 272 21.00 -8.27 -2.12
CA GLU A 272 21.98 -8.48 -3.18
C GLU A 272 21.41 -8.35 -4.60
N TYR A 273 20.08 -8.26 -4.75
CA TYR A 273 19.36 -8.22 -6.02
C TYR A 273 19.69 -9.39 -6.95
N PRO A 274 19.29 -10.64 -6.60
CA PRO A 274 19.53 -11.78 -7.47
C PRO A 274 18.71 -11.66 -8.78
N ASN A 275 19.32 -12.08 -9.90
CA ASN A 275 18.72 -11.95 -11.24
C ASN A 275 17.33 -12.59 -11.37
N ASP A 276 17.09 -13.68 -10.64
CA ASP A 276 15.86 -14.47 -10.79
C ASP A 276 14.62 -13.79 -10.21
N THR A 277 14.77 -12.78 -9.33
CA THR A 277 13.65 -12.10 -8.65
C THR A 277 13.67 -10.59 -8.84
N THR A 278 14.81 -10.01 -9.23
CA THR A 278 14.99 -8.57 -9.38
C THR A 278 14.36 -8.06 -10.67
N PHE A 279 13.44 -7.10 -10.58
CA PHE A 279 12.87 -6.43 -11.75
C PHE A 279 13.85 -5.45 -12.40
N SER A 280 13.75 -5.28 -13.72
CA SER A 280 14.66 -4.40 -14.49
C SER A 280 14.60 -2.92 -14.11
N ASN A 281 13.49 -2.47 -13.51
CA ASN A 281 13.28 -1.10 -13.06
C ASN A 281 13.52 -0.88 -11.56
N ILE A 282 14.19 -1.81 -10.87
CA ILE A 282 14.53 -1.62 -9.46
C ILE A 282 15.41 -0.37 -9.26
N ASN A 283 15.12 0.41 -8.22
CA ASN A 283 15.83 1.67 -7.98
C ASN A 283 17.13 1.45 -7.18
N THR A 284 18.19 1.02 -7.87
CA THR A 284 19.51 0.79 -7.25
C THR A 284 20.24 2.08 -6.86
N THR A 285 19.74 3.25 -7.27
CA THR A 285 20.30 4.54 -6.84
C THR A 285 19.80 4.92 -5.46
N LEU A 286 18.49 4.76 -5.23
CA LEU A 286 17.88 5.03 -3.92
C LEU A 286 18.17 3.91 -2.92
N PHE A 287 18.22 2.67 -3.39
CA PHE A 287 18.54 1.49 -2.58
C PHE A 287 19.65 0.67 -3.22
N PRO A 288 20.93 1.07 -3.08
CA PRO A 288 22.04 0.28 -3.59
C PRO A 288 22.08 -1.11 -2.95
N ALA A 289 22.56 -2.12 -3.68
CA ALA A 289 22.61 -3.50 -3.20
C ALA A 289 23.45 -3.61 -1.90
N ASN A 290 23.02 -4.44 -0.95
CA ASN A 290 23.70 -4.67 0.33
C ASN A 290 23.93 -3.38 1.14
N THR A 291 22.96 -2.46 1.12
CA THR A 291 23.02 -1.22 1.92
C THR A 291 21.81 -1.06 2.82
N VAL A 292 21.97 -0.24 3.84
CA VAL A 292 20.87 0.34 4.61
C VAL A 292 20.70 1.80 4.20
N THR A 293 19.52 2.15 3.69
CA THR A 293 19.15 3.53 3.41
C THR A 293 18.34 4.08 4.57
N LEU A 294 18.78 5.21 5.11
CA LEU A 294 18.13 5.92 6.20
C LEU A 294 17.41 7.16 5.66
N ALA A 295 16.17 7.35 6.07
CA ALA A 295 15.39 8.54 5.76
C ALA A 295 14.59 9.01 6.99
N TYR A 296 14.14 10.26 6.94
CA TYR A 296 13.19 10.84 7.88
C TYR A 296 12.06 11.52 7.11
N GLY A 297 10.85 11.50 7.67
CA GLY A 297 9.67 12.06 7.03
C GLY A 297 8.79 10.97 6.42
N TYR A 298 8.06 11.36 5.39
CA TYR A 298 6.88 10.63 4.93
C TYR A 298 7.14 9.18 4.49
N ASP A 299 8.17 9.01 3.68
CA ASP A 299 8.62 7.77 3.04
C ASP A 299 10.06 8.00 2.54
N PHE A 300 10.53 7.26 1.53
CA PHE A 300 11.76 7.57 0.77
C PHE A 300 11.52 8.44 -0.47
N ALA A 301 10.28 8.90 -0.68
CA ALA A 301 9.92 9.88 -1.70
C ALA A 301 8.89 10.87 -1.16
N ASN A 302 8.82 12.05 -1.77
CA ASN A 302 7.81 13.04 -1.41
C ASN A 302 6.42 12.57 -1.88
N ALA A 303 5.41 12.80 -1.05
CA ALA A 303 4.02 12.79 -1.45
C ALA A 303 3.51 14.23 -1.59
N THR A 304 2.30 14.42 -2.12
CA THR A 304 1.69 15.75 -2.18
C THR A 304 1.69 16.38 -0.77
N SER A 305 2.29 17.57 -0.62
CA SER A 305 2.37 18.28 0.67
C SER A 305 3.10 17.56 1.81
N MET A 306 3.77 16.43 1.57
CA MET A 306 4.54 15.69 2.58
C MET A 306 5.96 15.42 2.08
N THR A 307 6.94 15.82 2.88
CA THR A 307 8.35 15.81 2.48
C THR A 307 9.08 14.64 3.12
N SER A 308 9.97 14.05 2.35
CA SER A 308 10.87 12.99 2.77
C SER A 308 12.31 13.45 2.62
N TYR A 309 13.15 13.05 3.56
CA TYR A 309 14.56 13.43 3.61
C TYR A 309 15.42 12.18 3.65
N ILE A 310 16.21 11.96 2.60
CA ILE A 310 17.22 10.90 2.60
C ILE A 310 18.42 11.38 3.42
N LEU A 311 18.72 10.64 4.48
CA LEU A 311 19.72 11.01 5.48
C LEU A 311 21.07 10.36 5.20
N GLY A 312 21.08 9.15 4.65
CA GLY A 312 22.31 8.44 4.33
C GLY A 312 22.07 7.05 3.75
N GLN A 313 23.14 6.50 3.17
CA GLN A 313 23.22 5.12 2.70
C GLN A 313 24.48 4.51 3.31
N TYR A 314 24.34 3.36 3.93
CA TYR A 314 25.39 2.72 4.72
C TYR A 314 25.61 1.29 4.23
N ASP A 315 26.86 0.93 3.96
CA ASP A 315 27.20 -0.41 3.49
C ASP A 315 26.98 -1.46 4.60
N VAL A 316 26.38 -2.59 4.23
CA VAL A 316 26.35 -3.78 5.07
C VAL A 316 27.57 -4.63 4.72
N LEU A 317 28.37 -5.01 5.73
CA LEU A 317 29.68 -5.68 5.51
C LEU A 317 29.57 -7.17 5.16
N PHE A 318 28.39 -7.61 4.73
CA PHE A 318 28.13 -8.93 4.20
C PHE A 318 27.05 -8.85 3.12
N ASN A 319 26.93 -9.93 2.37
CA ASN A 319 25.97 -10.04 1.29
C ASN A 319 24.58 -10.37 1.86
N VAL A 320 23.64 -9.43 1.77
CA VAL A 320 22.26 -9.52 2.25
C VAL A 320 21.45 -10.29 1.22
N LYS A 321 21.26 -11.58 1.45
CA LYS A 321 20.60 -12.48 0.51
C LYS A 321 19.09 -12.48 0.69
N GLU A 322 18.37 -12.62 -0.41
CA GLU A 322 16.95 -12.98 -0.36
C GLU A 322 16.79 -14.39 0.21
N ASN A 323 15.63 -14.65 0.85
CA ASN A 323 15.27 -15.93 1.46
C ASN A 323 16.20 -16.39 2.60
N VAL A 324 16.93 -15.46 3.23
CA VAL A 324 17.70 -15.69 4.46
C VAL A 324 17.12 -14.87 5.60
N TRP A 325 16.97 -15.49 6.77
CA TRP A 325 16.55 -14.82 7.99
C TRP A 325 17.73 -14.09 8.62
N TYR A 326 17.56 -12.81 8.88
CA TYR A 326 18.54 -11.96 9.57
C TYR A 326 17.96 -11.45 10.89
N PRO A 327 18.68 -11.61 12.02
CA PRO A 327 18.32 -10.92 13.24
C PRO A 327 18.62 -9.42 13.09
N VAL A 328 17.66 -8.59 13.44
CA VAL A 328 17.73 -7.14 13.40
C VAL A 328 17.61 -6.60 14.83
N GLU A 329 18.50 -5.68 15.18
CA GLU A 329 18.47 -4.95 16.44
C GLU A 329 18.48 -3.45 16.17
N ILE A 330 17.53 -2.73 16.77
CA ILE A 330 17.48 -1.27 16.74
C ILE A 330 17.50 -0.75 18.18
N ARG A 331 18.56 -0.03 18.56
CA ARG A 331 18.67 0.61 19.88
C ARG A 331 18.32 2.07 19.75
N VAL A 332 17.38 2.52 20.58
CA VAL A 332 16.91 3.90 20.61
C VAL A 332 17.13 4.45 22.01
N ASN A 333 17.99 5.45 22.11
CA ASN A 333 18.19 6.24 23.32
C ASN A 333 17.52 7.60 23.14
N SER A 334 16.25 7.68 23.50
CA SER A 334 15.42 8.88 23.42
C SER A 334 15.98 10.02 24.27
N THR A 335 16.61 9.70 25.39
CA THR A 335 17.26 10.71 26.24
C THR A 335 18.44 11.37 25.53
N ALA A 336 19.28 10.60 24.84
CA ALA A 336 20.46 11.10 24.12
C ALA A 336 20.20 11.47 22.65
N GLY A 337 19.06 11.05 22.09
CA GLY A 337 18.72 11.17 20.66
C GLY A 337 19.47 10.20 19.74
N ASN A 338 20.06 9.14 20.30
CA ASN A 338 20.90 8.19 19.56
C ASN A 338 20.05 7.02 19.02
N ILE A 339 20.30 6.64 17.76
CA ILE A 339 19.69 5.48 17.09
C ILE A 339 20.80 4.62 16.49
N VAL A 340 20.85 3.36 16.90
CA VAL A 340 21.80 2.35 16.38
C VAL A 340 21.01 1.27 15.64
N PHE A 341 21.42 0.98 14.40
CA PHE A 341 20.89 -0.14 13.64
C PHE A 341 21.97 -1.21 13.46
N SER A 342 21.63 -2.44 13.82
CA SER A 342 22.46 -3.61 13.63
C SER A 342 21.69 -4.72 12.93
N ILE A 343 22.40 -5.48 12.10
CA ILE A 343 21.87 -6.66 11.42
C ILE A 343 22.91 -7.78 11.48
N ASP A 344 22.46 -8.99 11.81
CA ASP A 344 23.32 -10.16 11.98
C ASP A 344 24.49 -9.92 12.98
N GLY A 345 24.19 -9.18 14.05
CA GLY A 345 25.16 -8.80 15.08
C GLY A 345 26.21 -7.77 14.62
N GLN A 346 26.08 -7.20 13.41
CA GLN A 346 26.93 -6.14 12.90
C GLN A 346 26.23 -4.79 12.94
N GLN A 347 26.84 -3.82 13.62
CA GLN A 347 26.38 -2.43 13.59
C GLN A 347 26.65 -1.82 12.21
N VAL A 348 25.60 -1.28 11.58
CA VAL A 348 25.67 -0.61 10.28
C VAL A 348 25.81 0.89 10.45
N PHE A 349 25.03 1.48 11.36
CA PHE A 349 25.15 2.90 11.72
C PHE A 349 24.83 3.14 13.19
N ASP A 350 25.33 4.27 13.68
CA ASP A 350 25.01 4.89 14.97
C ASP A 350 24.93 6.39 14.70
N ILE A 351 23.74 6.96 14.86
CA ILE A 351 23.44 8.33 14.44
C ILE A 351 22.66 9.08 15.53
N ILE A 352 22.78 10.40 15.48
CA ILE A 352 21.91 11.35 16.20
C ILE A 352 21.24 12.22 15.13
N LEU A 353 19.91 12.15 15.01
CA LEU A 353 19.18 12.79 13.90
C LEU A 353 19.43 14.30 13.80
N THR A 354 19.51 14.99 14.94
CA THR A 354 19.76 16.44 15.01
C THR A 354 21.18 16.82 14.55
N GLU A 355 22.13 15.88 14.57
CA GLU A 355 23.48 16.10 14.06
C GLU A 355 23.58 15.94 12.53
N MET A 356 22.52 15.43 11.89
CA MET A 356 22.46 15.22 10.43
C MET A 356 22.03 16.48 9.65
N GLY A 357 22.03 17.65 10.30
CA GLY A 357 21.75 18.94 9.64
C GLY A 357 20.28 19.36 9.64
N PHE A 358 19.44 18.71 10.45
CA PHE A 358 18.04 19.08 10.67
C PHE A 358 17.91 19.85 11.98
N THR A 359 17.19 20.97 11.97
CA THR A 359 16.90 21.69 13.21
C THR A 359 15.73 21.04 13.95
N ASP A 360 15.70 21.15 15.27
CA ASP A 360 14.54 20.74 16.07
C ASP A 360 13.26 21.45 15.60
N GLU A 361 13.34 22.68 15.08
CA GLU A 361 12.17 23.38 14.52
C GLU A 361 11.65 22.71 13.24
N GLN A 362 12.56 22.28 12.34
CA GLN A 362 12.19 21.52 11.16
C GLN A 362 11.57 20.19 11.54
N LEU A 363 12.17 19.45 12.48
CA LEU A 363 11.67 18.14 12.89
C LEU A 363 10.38 18.25 13.72
N SER A 364 10.26 19.23 14.63
CA SER A 364 9.09 19.44 15.50
C SER A 364 7.85 19.96 14.77
N PHE A 365 8.02 20.73 13.69
CA PHE A 365 6.91 21.06 12.79
C PHE A 365 6.28 19.78 12.21
N TYR A 366 7.11 18.76 11.97
CA TYR A 366 6.70 17.46 11.44
C TYR A 366 6.50 16.36 12.51
N GLY A 367 6.84 16.55 13.79
CA GLY A 367 6.56 15.59 14.87
C GLY A 367 7.53 15.61 16.07
N TYR A 368 7.15 14.99 17.20
CA TYR A 368 8.02 14.83 18.39
C TYR A 368 9.15 13.81 18.20
N ALA A 369 9.28 13.22 17.01
CA ALA A 369 10.07 12.04 16.69
C ALA A 369 11.60 12.23 16.55
N SER A 370 12.14 13.42 16.81
CA SER A 370 13.57 13.70 16.53
C SER A 370 14.55 12.93 17.41
N ARG A 371 14.06 12.26 18.46
CA ARG A 371 14.90 11.47 19.38
C ARG A 371 14.52 9.99 19.39
N GLY A 372 13.64 9.54 18.51
CA GLY A 372 13.31 8.13 18.38
C GLY A 372 12.09 7.67 19.19
N GLU A 373 11.41 8.55 19.93
CA GLU A 373 10.18 8.22 20.63
C GLU A 373 9.02 7.97 19.65
N GLY A 374 8.22 6.94 19.92
CA GLY A 374 6.99 6.69 19.18
C GLY A 374 6.84 5.25 18.69
N ALA A 375 5.89 5.05 17.78
CA ALA A 375 5.53 3.73 17.29
C ALA A 375 6.54 3.15 16.30
N ILE A 376 6.49 1.83 16.20
CA ILE A 376 7.25 1.03 15.23
C ILE A 376 6.36 0.60 14.08
N GLY A 377 6.96 0.27 12.95
CA GLY A 377 6.25 -0.27 11.80
C GLY A 377 7.13 -1.04 10.84
N PHE A 378 6.48 -1.74 9.90
CA PHE A 378 7.14 -2.55 8.88
C PHE A 378 6.50 -2.28 7.51
N GLY A 379 7.30 -2.20 6.46
CA GLY A 379 6.84 -2.01 5.08
C GLY A 379 8.01 -1.88 4.11
N GLY A 380 7.87 -2.35 2.88
CA GLY A 380 8.93 -2.26 1.87
C GLY A 380 8.81 -1.07 0.91
N TRP A 381 9.79 -0.93 0.02
CA TRP A 381 9.63 -0.09 -1.17
C TRP A 381 8.71 -0.75 -2.21
N GLN A 382 8.35 -0.02 -3.27
CA GLN A 382 7.62 -0.56 -4.42
C GLN A 382 8.21 -1.90 -4.88
N ASP A 383 7.34 -2.86 -5.20
CA ASP A 383 7.67 -4.17 -5.76
C ASP A 383 8.49 -5.09 -4.83
N GLN A 384 8.67 -4.72 -3.56
CA GLN A 384 9.40 -5.51 -2.57
C GLN A 384 8.44 -6.32 -1.68
N ALA A 385 9.01 -7.28 -0.97
CA ALA A 385 8.28 -8.08 0.02
C ALA A 385 9.25 -8.70 1.03
N SER A 386 8.80 -8.88 2.26
CA SER A 386 9.56 -9.53 3.32
C SER A 386 8.68 -10.30 4.28
N TYR A 387 9.29 -11.14 5.11
CA TYR A 387 8.70 -11.66 6.33
C TYR A 387 9.32 -11.01 7.57
N VAL A 388 8.53 -10.89 8.63
CA VAL A 388 8.93 -10.41 9.95
C VAL A 388 8.41 -11.36 11.02
N ARG A 389 9.26 -11.70 12.01
CA ARG A 389 8.85 -12.50 13.18
C ARG A 389 9.61 -12.16 14.46
N ASN A 390 9.07 -12.63 15.58
CA ASN A 390 9.71 -12.55 16.91
C ASN A 390 10.01 -11.11 17.35
N VAL A 391 9.06 -10.18 17.18
CA VAL A 391 9.24 -8.77 17.51
C VAL A 391 9.14 -8.57 19.01
N THR A 392 10.17 -7.97 19.60
CA THR A 392 10.22 -7.63 21.03
C THR A 392 10.91 -6.30 21.24
N ALA A 393 10.34 -5.41 22.05
CA ALA A 393 11.01 -4.22 22.56
C ALA A 393 11.26 -4.38 24.07
N THR A 394 12.49 -4.18 24.50
CA THR A 394 12.87 -4.17 25.93
C THR A 394 13.39 -2.80 26.34
N SER A 395 13.39 -2.49 27.63
CA SER A 395 14.04 -1.29 28.17
C SER A 395 15.52 -1.27 27.80
N LEU A 396 16.02 -0.10 27.42
CA LEU A 396 17.44 0.10 27.10
C LEU A 396 18.33 -0.08 28.34
N SER A 397 17.79 0.19 29.52
CA SER A 397 18.51 0.11 30.80
C SER A 397 18.39 -1.24 31.50
N ASP A 398 17.33 -2.01 31.22
CA ASP A 398 17.07 -3.33 31.81
C ASP A 398 16.49 -4.28 30.77
N SER A 399 17.30 -5.21 30.26
CA SER A 399 16.86 -6.18 29.26
C SER A 399 15.80 -7.17 29.75
N SER A 400 15.54 -7.25 31.07
CA SER A 400 14.48 -8.08 31.63
C SER A 400 13.10 -7.41 31.59
N GLU A 401 13.05 -6.09 31.39
CA GLU A 401 11.82 -5.33 31.25
C GLU A 401 11.37 -5.33 29.78
N VAL A 402 10.34 -6.13 29.48
CA VAL A 402 9.70 -6.18 28.17
C VAL A 402 8.66 -5.06 28.07
N LEU A 403 8.86 -4.14 27.14
CA LEU A 403 7.96 -3.01 26.85
C LEU A 403 6.88 -3.41 25.84
N TYR A 404 7.23 -4.27 24.89
CA TYR A 404 6.33 -4.78 23.85
C TYR A 404 6.80 -6.15 23.35
N SER A 405 5.86 -7.03 22.99
CA SER A 405 6.18 -8.28 22.32
C SER A 405 5.03 -8.73 21.43
N ASN A 406 5.37 -9.14 20.21
CA ASN A 406 4.46 -9.78 19.27
C ASN A 406 5.25 -10.82 18.46
N PRO A 407 4.90 -12.13 18.54
CA PRO A 407 5.56 -13.17 17.75
C PRO A 407 5.43 -12.99 16.23
N MET A 408 4.43 -12.22 15.78
CA MET A 408 4.02 -12.02 14.38
C MET A 408 3.47 -13.29 13.71
N THR A 409 2.89 -14.21 14.48
CA THR A 409 2.40 -15.50 13.96
C THR A 409 0.87 -15.62 13.94
N ASP A 410 0.16 -14.81 14.72
CA ASP A 410 -1.31 -14.84 14.79
C ASP A 410 -1.91 -13.75 13.89
N GLU A 411 -2.46 -14.17 12.75
CA GLU A 411 -3.05 -13.26 11.77
C GLU A 411 -4.17 -12.39 12.35
N SER A 412 -4.97 -12.94 13.28
CA SER A 412 -6.09 -12.23 13.90
C SER A 412 -5.67 -11.15 14.88
N VAL A 413 -4.41 -11.15 15.30
CA VAL A 413 -3.82 -10.14 16.19
C VAL A 413 -2.93 -9.17 15.41
N VAL A 414 -2.06 -9.70 14.55
CA VAL A 414 -1.04 -8.91 13.87
C VAL A 414 -1.65 -8.02 12.79
N VAL A 415 -2.50 -8.57 11.93
CA VAL A 415 -3.03 -7.84 10.78
C VAL A 415 -3.87 -6.63 11.24
N PRO A 416 -4.73 -6.72 12.26
CA PRO A 416 -5.43 -5.55 12.80
C PRO A 416 -4.53 -4.56 13.56
N GLU A 417 -3.45 -5.03 14.18
CA GLU A 417 -2.51 -4.18 14.93
C GLU A 417 -1.72 -3.22 14.04
N PHE A 418 -1.26 -3.70 12.88
CA PHE A 418 -0.48 -2.93 11.93
C PHE A 418 -1.33 -2.30 10.82
N GLY A 419 -2.65 -2.35 10.97
CA GLY A 419 -3.57 -1.70 10.03
C GLY A 419 -3.75 -2.45 8.71
N GLY A 420 -3.39 -3.73 8.61
CA GLY A 420 -3.45 -4.51 7.38
C GLY A 420 -4.79 -5.23 7.14
N GLN A 421 -5.78 -5.09 8.03
CA GLN A 421 -7.03 -5.85 7.93
C GLN A 421 -8.03 -5.23 6.96
N SER A 422 -8.93 -6.07 6.44
CA SER A 422 -10.14 -5.59 5.77
C SER A 422 -10.93 -4.64 6.67
N ASN A 423 -11.72 -3.76 6.07
CA ASN A 423 -12.66 -2.92 6.81
C ASN A 423 -13.74 -3.77 7.49
N ALA A 424 -13.91 -3.58 8.81
CA ALA A 424 -14.90 -4.30 9.59
C ALA A 424 -16.35 -3.86 9.29
N TYR A 425 -16.54 -2.57 8.98
CA TYR A 425 -17.85 -1.96 8.75
C TYR A 425 -18.02 -1.47 7.32
N GLY A 426 -19.28 -1.30 6.91
CA GLY A 426 -19.60 -0.48 5.74
C GLY A 426 -19.34 0.98 6.09
N VAL A 427 -18.48 1.65 5.32
CA VAL A 427 -17.92 2.95 5.69
C VAL A 427 -17.80 3.87 4.49
N CYS A 428 -17.94 5.18 4.72
CA CYS A 428 -17.69 6.20 3.72
C CYS A 428 -16.39 6.95 4.03
N LEU A 429 -15.48 6.94 3.05
CA LEU A 429 -14.17 7.58 3.14
C LEU A 429 -14.22 9.06 2.74
N ASP A 430 -13.12 9.76 3.02
CA ASP A 430 -12.80 11.09 2.50
C ASP A 430 -12.88 11.13 0.96
N GLY A 431 -12.33 10.11 0.29
CA GLY A 431 -12.43 9.94 -1.15
C GLY A 431 -12.17 8.51 -1.62
N ALA A 432 -12.35 8.28 -2.92
CA ALA A 432 -12.13 6.95 -3.51
C ALA A 432 -10.65 6.58 -3.54
N LYS A 433 -9.79 7.49 -4.03
CA LYS A 433 -8.34 7.32 -4.03
C LYS A 433 -7.71 7.64 -2.68
N ARG A 434 -8.03 8.83 -2.15
CA ARG A 434 -7.42 9.32 -0.90
C ARG A 434 -7.64 8.28 0.17
N ASP A 435 -6.54 8.03 0.89
CA ASP A 435 -6.46 7.58 2.27
C ASP A 435 -7.62 6.73 2.73
N ARG A 436 -7.37 5.48 3.08
CA ARG A 436 -8.41 4.54 3.57
C ARG A 436 -8.89 4.93 4.98
N TYR A 437 -9.37 6.16 5.12
CA TYR A 437 -9.79 6.87 6.31
C TYR A 437 -11.21 7.40 6.11
N ILE A 438 -11.94 7.39 7.20
CA ILE A 438 -13.14 8.20 7.35
C ILE A 438 -12.69 9.59 7.78
N TRP A 439 -13.13 10.62 7.06
CA TRP A 439 -13.05 12.00 7.52
C TRP A 439 -14.47 12.51 7.85
N LEU A 440 -14.71 12.81 9.13
CA LEU A 440 -16.04 13.17 9.63
C LEU A 440 -16.59 14.45 8.98
N GLY A 441 -15.71 15.37 8.56
CA GLY A 441 -16.08 16.60 7.87
C GLY A 441 -16.77 16.36 6.52
N ASP A 442 -16.19 15.48 5.68
CA ASP A 442 -16.74 15.15 4.36
C ASP A 442 -17.96 14.25 4.49
N PHE A 443 -17.96 13.37 5.51
CA PHE A 443 -19.08 12.48 5.73
C PHE A 443 -20.42 13.22 5.90
N TYR A 444 -20.40 14.45 6.43
CA TYR A 444 -21.59 15.31 6.53
C TYR A 444 -22.28 15.59 5.19
N HIS A 445 -21.54 15.78 4.10
CA HIS A 445 -22.15 15.93 2.77
C HIS A 445 -22.40 14.57 2.12
N THR A 446 -21.51 13.60 2.34
CA THR A 446 -21.60 12.24 1.77
C THR A 446 -22.87 11.52 2.20
N THR A 447 -23.25 11.61 3.49
CA THR A 447 -24.49 11.02 4.01
C THR A 447 -25.74 11.52 3.28
N ARG A 448 -25.75 12.80 2.87
CA ARG A 448 -26.89 13.38 2.15
C ARG A 448 -27.02 12.77 0.77
N ILE A 449 -25.93 12.68 0.02
CA ILE A 449 -25.91 12.10 -1.34
C ILE A 449 -26.21 10.59 -1.27
N MET A 450 -25.59 9.87 -0.34
CA MET A 450 -25.88 8.44 -0.12
C MET A 450 -27.36 8.17 0.17
N GLY A 451 -27.96 8.96 1.05
CA GLY A 451 -29.37 8.80 1.44
C GLY A 451 -30.35 9.02 0.29
N VAL A 452 -30.00 9.87 -0.68
CA VAL A 452 -30.88 10.21 -1.82
C VAL A 452 -30.55 9.47 -3.11
N ALA A 453 -29.35 8.87 -3.24
CA ALA A 453 -28.90 8.22 -4.47
C ALA A 453 -28.86 6.69 -4.32
N ASN A 454 -27.93 6.16 -3.52
CA ASN A 454 -27.67 4.72 -3.41
C ASN A 454 -28.60 4.03 -2.42
N SER A 455 -29.13 4.75 -1.43
CA SER A 455 -30.00 4.21 -0.38
C SER A 455 -29.39 3.01 0.36
N LYS A 456 -28.11 3.13 0.72
CA LYS A 456 -27.36 2.16 1.55
C LYS A 456 -27.21 2.65 2.99
N PRO A 457 -28.24 2.52 3.84
CA PRO A 457 -28.19 2.98 5.23
C PRO A 457 -27.10 2.28 6.06
N GLU A 458 -26.71 1.07 5.70
CA GLU A 458 -25.67 0.28 6.36
C GLU A 458 -24.28 0.92 6.27
N GLN A 459 -23.95 1.59 5.16
CA GLN A 459 -22.69 2.31 5.04
C GLN A 459 -22.70 3.60 5.88
N ILE A 460 -23.86 4.23 6.04
CA ILE A 460 -24.03 5.40 6.89
C ILE A 460 -23.95 5.01 8.37
N ALA A 461 -24.72 3.99 8.78
CA ALA A 461 -24.74 3.49 10.15
C ALA A 461 -23.37 2.92 10.55
N GLY A 462 -22.75 2.11 9.68
CA GLY A 462 -21.43 1.54 9.93
C GLY A 462 -20.32 2.59 10.05
N THR A 463 -20.38 3.69 9.29
CA THR A 463 -19.46 4.82 9.48
C THR A 463 -19.57 5.41 10.88
N TRP A 464 -20.80 5.59 11.39
CA TRP A 464 -21.01 6.10 12.74
C TRP A 464 -20.61 5.09 13.81
N GLU A 465 -20.97 3.82 13.67
CA GLU A 465 -20.58 2.74 14.58
C GLU A 465 -19.05 2.69 14.73
N PHE A 466 -18.32 2.67 13.61
CA PHE A 466 -16.87 2.70 13.63
C PHE A 466 -16.31 3.94 14.35
N LEU A 467 -16.85 5.14 14.08
CA LEU A 467 -16.40 6.36 14.77
C LEU A 467 -16.72 6.35 16.27
N PHE A 468 -17.82 5.73 16.69
CA PHE A 468 -18.15 5.55 18.11
C PHE A 468 -17.18 4.61 18.80
N GLU A 469 -16.72 3.56 18.14
CA GLU A 469 -15.70 2.67 18.69
C GLU A 469 -14.33 3.34 18.82
N TYR A 470 -14.00 4.29 17.93
CA TYR A 470 -12.79 5.10 18.03
C TYR A 470 -12.90 6.29 19.00
N GLN A 471 -14.03 6.46 19.68
CA GLN A 471 -14.24 7.57 20.60
C GLN A 471 -13.29 7.43 21.79
N ALA A 472 -12.54 8.49 22.10
CA ALA A 472 -11.70 8.50 23.29
C ALA A 472 -12.55 8.53 24.56
N ASP A 473 -12.00 8.05 25.69
CA ASP A 473 -12.68 7.96 27.00
C ASP A 473 -13.32 9.28 27.49
N TYR A 474 -12.80 10.43 27.02
CA TYR A 474 -13.31 11.76 27.34
C TYR A 474 -14.38 12.27 26.35
N GLY A 475 -14.86 11.40 25.46
CA GLY A 475 -15.97 11.63 24.54
C GLY A 475 -15.61 12.26 23.20
N GLN A 476 -14.33 12.56 22.93
CA GLN A 476 -13.91 13.13 21.65
C GLN A 476 -13.81 12.07 20.55
N PHE A 477 -14.35 12.38 19.37
CA PHE A 477 -14.14 11.61 18.16
C PHE A 477 -12.80 11.98 17.51
N PRO A 478 -12.11 11.02 16.86
CA PRO A 478 -10.82 11.28 16.21
C PRO A 478 -10.95 12.26 15.02
N GLY A 479 -12.16 12.41 14.44
CA GLY A 479 -12.41 13.22 13.24
C GLY A 479 -11.82 12.64 11.95
N PHE A 480 -10.75 11.84 12.08
CA PHE A 480 -10.05 11.13 11.02
C PHE A 480 -9.65 9.73 11.56
N ALA A 481 -10.22 8.65 11.01
CA ALA A 481 -9.99 7.29 11.52
C ALA A 481 -9.69 6.27 10.40
N PRO A 482 -8.61 5.46 10.49
CA PRO A 482 -8.21 4.54 9.42
C PRO A 482 -9.02 3.24 9.49
N ILE A 483 -9.66 2.84 8.39
CA ILE A 483 -10.65 1.74 8.39
C ILE A 483 -10.05 0.35 8.58
N SER A 484 -8.73 0.25 8.43
CA SER A 484 -7.99 -1.00 8.36
C SER A 484 -7.30 -1.37 9.66
N TYR A 485 -7.53 -0.61 10.74
CA TYR A 485 -7.07 -0.93 12.09
C TYR A 485 -8.23 -1.50 12.91
N GLN A 486 -7.91 -2.25 13.95
CA GLN A 486 -8.90 -2.52 15.00
C GLN A 486 -9.18 -1.22 15.74
N SER A 487 -10.45 -0.97 16.09
CA SER A 487 -10.79 0.10 17.03
C SER A 487 -10.05 -0.12 18.36
N PRO A 488 -9.35 0.89 18.91
CA PRO A 488 -8.53 0.77 20.11
C PRO A 488 -9.25 0.25 21.36
#